data_AF-A0A523B8G0-F1
#
_entry.id   AF-A0A523B8G0-F1
#
_cell.length_a   1.000
_cell.length_b   1.000
_cell.length_c   1.000
_cell.angle_alpha   90.00
_cell.angle_beta   90.00
_cell.angle_gamma   90.00
#
_symmetry.space_group_name_H-M   'P 1'
#
loop_
_entity.id
_entity.type
_entity.pdbx_description
1 polymer ?
#
loop_
_entity_poly.entity_id
_entity_poly.type
_entity_poly.pdbx_seq_one_letter_code
_entity_poly.pdbx_strand_id
1 'polypeptide(L)'
;MSELGDFISELLKTCDFLEDHQALALEIEIRGPECLDRCLTRLNSLLDDPRIKQIPINQRSSYERRIKERIKLAMEWKRRLENPQVSLTLFPGKISSFEGEEVELRVELINENPIPLDVTELKPSDNADAVDFQSLPPLPLQIVPFGQLSWPLRIKLLKSGTFELSLLATIKALEKQLRLSEKVILEVNPYTAELKVVSEAPSEIKAGEEIPVVVKLENEGTSRLSVTITNPFDEKKREKLELLPGDRKDVVFSSTLAPGSYKIAIPPVEYTDERGVSHQIVLKELSVNVIEQVQSLEKEKGGEKPGEELPIDIESLLSGIAKHMIAAWIGKIIGEKHPEVREYPKPVLVQNVPFEKLEDKTVILEDPSGVMIEDKGDYVLVRRPRRSEILHYISMTAARELMGDFRLQVRSALSSWRPCGDRAKPSIREKNLSKDAIKRILDIARKKNPNITPKMLDEELPKNFVVRCEYREGRIFRRVRLKVYAGAYARLENLYFNGVDYAPLTLREAVESLGLSKVASEKADYDIILLLASPNGWDPSSIETAKKHMGRLSVILINLKTGEAYYNEENSLVSQLADKLGFISEPVLLNEAIKRLDMLLLRGDIDSDTYLREISKITKLHTKSS
;
A
#
# COMPACT_ATOMS: atom_id res chain seq x y z
N MET A 1 37.10 1.58 21.88
CA MET A 1 35.94 0.67 22.06
C MET A 1 36.50 -0.66 22.52
N SER A 2 35.85 -1.38 23.44
CA SER A 2 36.39 -2.64 23.96
C SER A 2 36.16 -3.77 22.95
N GLU A 3 37.15 -4.65 22.76
CA GLU A 3 37.07 -5.80 21.85
C GLU A 3 35.82 -6.68 22.10
N LEU A 4 35.34 -6.73 23.34
CA LEU A 4 34.09 -7.41 23.72
C LEU A 4 32.84 -6.70 23.18
N GLY A 5 32.83 -5.37 23.14
CA GLY A 5 31.72 -4.58 22.58
C GLY A 5 31.58 -4.78 21.08
N ASP A 6 32.70 -4.84 20.36
CA ASP A 6 32.73 -5.12 18.92
C ASP A 6 32.25 -6.55 18.63
N PHE A 7 32.67 -7.53 19.44
CA PHE A 7 32.18 -8.91 19.37
C PHE A 7 30.67 -9.02 19.63
N ILE A 8 30.13 -8.32 20.64
CA ILE A 8 28.67 -8.30 20.90
C ILE A 8 27.92 -7.65 19.74
N SER A 9 28.46 -6.58 19.15
CA SER A 9 27.84 -5.94 17.98
C SER A 9 27.82 -6.87 16.78
N GLU A 10 28.91 -7.60 16.54
CA GLU A 10 29.00 -8.62 15.51
C GLU A 10 27.98 -9.74 15.73
N LEU A 11 27.86 -10.24 16.96
CA LEU A 11 26.90 -11.29 17.33
C LEU A 11 25.45 -10.86 17.04
N LEU A 12 25.11 -9.61 17.35
CA LEU A 12 23.78 -9.06 17.10
C LEU A 12 23.46 -8.91 15.61
N LYS A 13 24.43 -8.53 14.79
CA LYS A 13 24.25 -8.21 13.36
C LYS A 13 24.43 -9.41 12.43
N THR A 14 25.15 -10.45 12.86
CA THR A 14 25.46 -11.59 11.98
C THR A 14 24.18 -12.31 11.56
N CYS A 15 23.88 -12.29 10.26
CA CYS A 15 22.74 -12.95 9.64
C CYS A 15 21.39 -12.57 10.28
N ASP A 16 21.25 -11.32 10.71
CA ASP A 16 20.00 -10.78 11.23
C ASP A 16 18.87 -10.74 10.18
N PHE A 17 19.23 -10.63 8.89
CA PHE A 17 18.30 -10.73 7.76
C PHE A 17 17.47 -12.03 7.73
N LEU A 18 17.91 -13.11 8.41
CA LEU A 18 17.15 -14.36 8.50
C LEU A 18 15.82 -14.21 9.24
N GLU A 19 15.68 -13.14 10.05
CA GLU A 19 14.51 -12.83 10.86
C GLU A 19 13.43 -12.04 10.08
N ASP A 20 13.75 -11.54 8.87
CA ASP A 20 12.85 -10.72 8.05
C ASP A 20 12.76 -11.27 6.61
N HIS A 21 11.55 -11.58 6.14
CA HIS A 21 11.34 -12.20 4.83
C HIS A 21 11.84 -11.32 3.67
N GLN A 22 11.69 -9.99 3.74
CA GLN A 22 12.15 -9.10 2.69
C GLN A 22 13.68 -9.00 2.67
N ALA A 23 14.30 -8.89 3.85
CA ALA A 23 15.74 -8.86 3.99
C ALA A 23 16.37 -10.19 3.51
N LEU A 24 15.75 -11.32 3.83
CA LEU A 24 16.18 -12.63 3.35
C LEU A 24 16.09 -12.78 1.83
N ALA A 25 14.95 -12.44 1.25
CA ALA A 25 14.75 -12.53 -0.20
C ALA A 25 15.78 -11.66 -0.93
N LEU A 26 16.00 -10.43 -0.45
CA LEU A 26 17.00 -9.52 -0.98
C LEU A 26 18.42 -10.08 -0.84
N GLU A 27 18.76 -10.67 0.31
CA GLU A 27 20.10 -11.21 0.52
C GLU A 27 20.37 -12.41 -0.40
N ILE A 28 19.39 -13.28 -0.62
CA ILE A 28 19.50 -14.42 -1.55
C ILE A 28 19.55 -13.95 -3.01
N GLU A 29 18.75 -12.95 -3.39
CA GLU A 29 18.80 -12.35 -4.74
C GLU A 29 20.22 -11.85 -5.06
N ILE A 30 20.87 -11.23 -4.07
CA ILE A 30 22.15 -10.55 -4.28
C ILE A 30 23.34 -11.50 -4.16
N ARG A 31 23.31 -12.38 -3.16
CA ARG A 31 24.46 -13.23 -2.80
C ARG A 31 24.33 -14.67 -3.24
N GLY A 32 23.19 -15.03 -3.84
CA GLY A 32 22.82 -16.40 -4.16
C GLY A 32 22.40 -17.21 -2.91
N PRO A 33 21.75 -18.38 -3.12
CA PRO A 33 21.40 -19.34 -2.07
C PRO A 33 22.54 -19.71 -1.11
N GLU A 34 23.79 -19.63 -1.57
CA GLU A 34 25.00 -19.96 -0.82
C GLU A 34 25.26 -18.99 0.35
N CYS A 35 24.54 -17.86 0.41
CA CYS A 35 24.57 -16.97 1.57
C CYS A 35 24.11 -17.69 2.86
N LEU A 36 23.18 -18.65 2.75
CA LEU A 36 22.71 -19.44 3.87
C LEU A 36 23.81 -20.36 4.41
N ASP A 37 24.62 -20.96 3.54
CA ASP A 37 25.76 -21.79 3.95
C ASP A 37 26.83 -20.97 4.66
N ARG A 38 27.15 -19.78 4.12
CA ARG A 38 28.06 -18.84 4.79
C ARG A 38 27.54 -18.41 6.16
N CYS A 39 26.23 -18.17 6.28
CA CYS A 39 25.60 -17.86 7.54
C CYS A 39 25.68 -19.00 8.54
N LEU A 40 25.41 -20.24 8.11
CA LEU A 40 25.54 -21.42 8.96
C LEU A 40 26.98 -21.57 9.47
N THR A 41 27.98 -21.44 8.60
CA THR A 41 29.40 -21.49 9.02
C THR A 41 29.71 -20.38 10.02
N ARG A 42 29.28 -19.14 9.75
CA ARG A 42 29.59 -18.00 10.62
C ARG A 42 28.91 -18.10 11.97
N LEU A 43 27.63 -18.44 12.01
CA LEU A 43 26.85 -18.57 13.24
C LEU A 43 27.40 -19.71 14.12
N ASN A 44 27.78 -20.86 13.53
CA ASN A 44 28.45 -21.92 14.27
C ASN A 44 29.81 -21.46 14.83
N SER A 45 30.62 -20.73 14.03
CA SER A 45 31.89 -20.20 14.52
C SER A 45 31.74 -19.22 15.69
N LEU A 46 30.64 -18.46 15.73
CA LEU A 46 30.34 -17.55 16.84
C LEU A 46 29.91 -18.28 18.12
N LEU A 47 29.23 -19.42 18.01
CA LEU A 47 28.91 -20.27 19.17
C LEU A 47 30.17 -20.88 19.79
N ASP A 48 31.13 -21.26 18.96
CA ASP A 48 32.39 -21.86 19.41
C ASP A 48 33.46 -20.82 19.81
N ASP A 49 33.19 -19.53 19.59
CA ASP A 49 34.15 -18.46 19.88
C ASP A 49 34.40 -18.32 21.40
N PRO A 50 35.65 -18.43 21.88
CA PRO A 50 35.96 -18.34 23.31
C PRO A 50 35.57 -17.00 23.94
N ARG A 51 35.41 -15.92 23.14
CA ARG A 51 34.95 -14.61 23.62
C ARG A 51 33.50 -14.63 24.12
N ILE A 52 32.67 -15.59 23.70
CA ILE A 52 31.31 -15.75 24.22
C ILE A 52 31.32 -16.06 25.74
N LYS A 53 32.38 -16.72 26.22
CA LYS A 53 32.60 -17.02 27.64
C LYS A 53 32.99 -15.80 28.47
N GLN A 54 33.32 -14.68 27.82
CA GLN A 54 33.63 -13.41 28.49
C GLN A 54 32.36 -12.57 28.73
N ILE A 55 31.23 -12.92 28.10
CA ILE A 55 29.93 -12.27 28.33
C ILE A 55 29.36 -12.70 29.69
N PRO A 56 28.76 -11.77 30.48
CA PRO A 56 28.08 -12.10 31.73
C PRO A 56 27.06 -13.23 31.58
N ILE A 57 27.03 -14.15 32.55
CA ILE A 57 26.22 -15.38 32.50
C ILE A 57 24.73 -15.10 32.23
N ASN A 58 24.19 -14.03 32.83
CA ASN A 58 22.80 -13.62 32.66
C ASN A 58 22.47 -13.11 31.24
N GLN A 59 23.45 -12.68 30.45
CA GLN A 59 23.27 -12.24 29.06
C GLN A 59 23.68 -13.31 28.05
N ARG A 60 24.67 -14.15 28.38
CA ARG A 60 25.20 -15.20 27.52
C ARG A 60 24.11 -16.14 26.99
N SER A 61 23.24 -16.62 27.87
CA SER A 61 22.15 -17.54 27.48
C SER A 61 21.20 -16.93 26.43
N SER A 62 20.98 -15.61 26.49
CA SER A 62 20.16 -14.90 25.51
C SER A 62 20.83 -14.85 24.13
N TYR A 63 22.13 -14.55 24.10
CA TYR A 63 22.91 -14.51 22.87
C TYR A 63 23.07 -15.90 22.23
N GLU A 64 23.41 -16.92 23.02
CA GLU A 64 23.50 -18.30 22.54
C GLU A 64 22.16 -18.80 21.98
N ARG A 65 21.06 -18.49 22.67
CA ARG A 65 19.71 -18.81 22.20
C ARG A 65 19.43 -18.16 20.84
N ARG A 66 19.71 -16.86 20.70
CA ARG A 66 19.48 -16.14 19.44
C ARG A 66 20.31 -16.70 18.28
N ILE A 67 21.58 -17.04 18.52
CA ILE A 67 22.41 -17.67 17.48
C ILE A 67 21.82 -19.03 17.07
N LYS A 68 21.40 -19.87 18.04
CA LYS A 68 20.75 -21.17 17.77
C LYS A 68 19.44 -21.01 17.00
N GLU A 69 18.64 -20.01 17.33
CA GLU A 69 17.40 -19.68 16.59
C GLU A 69 17.72 -19.28 15.13
N ARG A 70 18.75 -18.45 14.90
CA ARG A 70 19.19 -18.09 13.55
C ARG A 70 19.76 -19.28 12.76
N ILE A 71 20.48 -20.18 13.40
CA ILE A 71 20.95 -21.43 12.77
C ILE A 71 19.74 -22.26 12.32
N LYS A 72 18.73 -22.40 13.17
CA LYS A 72 17.48 -23.10 12.83
C LYS A 72 16.78 -22.45 11.63
N LEU A 73 16.67 -21.12 11.61
CA LEU A 73 16.08 -20.38 10.49
C LEU A 73 16.88 -20.59 9.20
N ALA A 74 18.21 -20.46 9.24
CA ALA A 74 19.05 -20.69 8.06
C ALA A 74 18.89 -22.12 7.50
N MET A 75 18.80 -23.13 8.37
CA MET A 75 18.52 -24.52 7.96
C MET A 75 17.13 -24.67 7.34
N GLU A 76 16.11 -24.04 7.93
CA GLU A 76 14.75 -24.06 7.40
C GLU A 76 14.69 -23.42 6.01
N TRP A 77 15.29 -22.24 5.84
CA TRP A 77 15.33 -21.54 4.55
C TRP A 77 16.11 -22.34 3.50
N LYS A 78 17.22 -22.97 3.89
CA LYS A 78 17.98 -23.85 3.00
C LYS A 78 17.11 -25.03 2.54
N ARG A 79 16.39 -25.66 3.47
CA ARG A 79 15.47 -26.77 3.15
C ARG A 79 14.35 -26.32 2.20
N ARG A 80 13.84 -25.10 2.34
CA ARG A 80 12.85 -24.52 1.41
C ARG A 80 13.44 -24.25 0.03
N LEU A 81 14.67 -23.77 -0.07
CA LEU A 81 15.35 -23.63 -1.38
C LEU A 81 15.56 -24.98 -2.06
N GLU A 82 15.85 -26.02 -1.27
CA GLU A 82 15.94 -27.39 -1.77
C GLU A 82 14.57 -27.98 -2.13
N ASN A 83 13.50 -27.61 -1.43
CA ASN A 83 12.14 -28.12 -1.67
C ASN A 83 11.15 -26.95 -1.68
N PRO A 84 11.07 -26.19 -2.80
CA PRO A 84 10.30 -24.97 -2.82
C PRO A 84 8.82 -25.23 -2.55
N GLN A 85 8.25 -24.43 -1.67
CA GLN A 85 6.86 -24.54 -1.22
C GLN A 85 5.99 -23.56 -1.98
N VAL A 86 5.00 -24.08 -2.69
CA VAL A 86 4.09 -23.29 -3.50
C VAL A 86 2.70 -23.88 -3.38
N SER A 87 1.72 -23.03 -3.15
CA SER A 87 0.32 -23.43 -3.16
C SER A 87 -0.38 -22.93 -4.43
N LEU A 88 -1.27 -23.77 -4.96
CA LEU A 88 -2.20 -23.45 -6.03
C LEU A 88 -3.60 -23.65 -5.47
N THR A 89 -4.48 -22.67 -5.64
CA THR A 89 -5.87 -22.75 -5.20
C THR A 89 -6.80 -22.23 -6.27
N LEU A 90 -7.93 -22.92 -6.45
CA LEU A 90 -9.01 -22.55 -7.36
C LEU A 90 -10.25 -22.17 -6.55
N PHE A 91 -10.72 -20.94 -6.70
CA PHE A 91 -11.94 -20.47 -6.04
C PHE A 91 -13.06 -20.32 -7.07
N PRO A 92 -14.14 -21.11 -6.98
CA PRO A 92 -15.29 -20.92 -7.84
C PRO A 92 -16.07 -19.67 -7.40
N GLY A 93 -16.32 -18.73 -8.31
CA GLY A 93 -17.20 -17.59 -8.04
C GLY A 93 -18.66 -18.01 -7.80
N LYS A 94 -19.09 -19.11 -8.44
CA LYS A 94 -20.35 -19.82 -8.23
C LYS A 94 -20.12 -21.32 -8.31
N ILE A 95 -20.74 -22.08 -7.41
CA ILE A 95 -20.63 -23.55 -7.37
C ILE A 95 -21.61 -24.19 -8.38
N SER A 96 -22.72 -23.51 -8.66
CA SER A 96 -23.72 -23.92 -9.67
C SER A 96 -23.88 -22.89 -10.79
N SER A 97 -24.07 -23.36 -12.01
CA SER A 97 -24.28 -22.55 -13.23
C SER A 97 -25.19 -23.30 -14.21
N PHE A 98 -25.64 -22.66 -15.29
CA PHE A 98 -26.40 -23.30 -16.36
C PHE A 98 -25.52 -23.64 -17.57
N GLU A 99 -25.91 -24.68 -18.31
CA GLU A 99 -25.27 -25.06 -19.56
C GLU A 99 -25.24 -23.88 -20.54
N GLY A 100 -24.07 -23.50 -21.04
CA GLY A 100 -23.84 -22.39 -21.96
C GLY A 100 -23.44 -21.08 -21.28
N GLU A 101 -23.51 -21.00 -19.95
CA GLU A 101 -23.03 -19.84 -19.19
C GLU A 101 -21.50 -19.80 -19.07
N GLU A 102 -20.98 -18.59 -18.91
CA GLU A 102 -19.59 -18.34 -18.55
C GLU A 102 -19.44 -18.30 -17.03
N VAL A 103 -18.52 -19.11 -16.52
CA VAL A 103 -18.13 -19.13 -15.11
C VAL A 103 -16.73 -18.56 -14.97
N GLU A 104 -16.55 -17.74 -13.94
CA GLU A 104 -15.24 -17.20 -13.57
C GLU A 104 -14.72 -17.94 -12.33
N LEU A 105 -13.55 -18.56 -12.47
CA LEU A 105 -12.77 -19.13 -11.37
C LEU A 105 -11.64 -18.17 -11.03
N ARG A 106 -11.39 -17.91 -9.74
CA ARG A 106 -10.19 -17.18 -9.32
C ARG A 106 -9.07 -18.19 -9.06
N VAL A 107 -7.99 -18.09 -9.81
CA VAL A 107 -6.77 -18.87 -9.57
C VAL A 107 -5.88 -18.07 -8.63
N GLU A 108 -5.27 -18.74 -7.67
CA GLU A 108 -4.33 -18.15 -6.71
C GLU A 108 -3.09 -19.02 -6.60
N LEU A 109 -1.93 -18.42 -6.81
CA LEU A 109 -0.62 -19.03 -6.56
C LEU A 109 0.10 -18.23 -5.48
N ILE A 110 0.58 -18.92 -4.44
CA ILE A 110 1.33 -18.30 -3.34
C ILE A 110 2.74 -18.87 -3.30
N ASN A 111 3.73 -17.99 -3.39
CA ASN A 111 5.14 -18.33 -3.26
C ASN A 111 5.57 -18.15 -1.81
N GLU A 112 5.87 -19.24 -1.09
CA GLU A 112 6.36 -19.17 0.30
C GLU A 112 7.90 -19.19 0.39
N ASN A 113 8.58 -18.97 -0.73
CA ASN A 113 10.04 -19.07 -0.84
C ASN A 113 10.69 -17.68 -0.93
N PRO A 114 11.95 -17.59 -0.48
CA PRO A 114 12.73 -16.36 -0.60
C PRO A 114 13.33 -16.13 -2.00
N ILE A 115 12.87 -16.86 -3.02
CA ILE A 115 13.30 -16.74 -4.41
C ILE A 115 12.09 -16.52 -5.32
N PRO A 116 12.25 -15.80 -6.45
CA PRO A 116 11.19 -15.72 -7.45
C PRO A 116 10.96 -17.09 -8.09
N LEU A 117 9.72 -17.32 -8.52
CA LEU A 117 9.30 -18.55 -9.17
C LEU A 117 8.67 -18.24 -10.52
N ASP A 118 9.00 -19.02 -11.54
CA ASP A 118 8.46 -18.84 -12.87
C ASP A 118 7.43 -19.92 -13.18
N VAL A 119 6.18 -19.54 -13.38
CA VAL A 119 5.15 -20.41 -13.94
C VAL A 119 5.42 -20.53 -15.44
N THR A 120 5.89 -21.70 -15.85
CA THR A 120 6.27 -21.97 -17.24
C THR A 120 5.15 -22.60 -18.06
N GLU A 121 4.17 -23.19 -17.38
CA GLU A 121 3.07 -23.91 -18.03
C GLU A 121 1.82 -23.84 -17.15
N LEU A 122 0.68 -23.57 -17.79
CA LEU A 122 -0.65 -23.71 -17.20
C LEU A 122 -1.47 -24.55 -18.16
N LYS A 123 -1.98 -25.68 -17.68
CA LYS A 123 -2.77 -26.62 -18.47
C LYS A 123 -4.04 -26.97 -17.72
N PRO A 124 -5.22 -26.59 -18.22
CA PRO A 124 -6.45 -27.20 -17.75
C PRO A 124 -6.49 -28.69 -18.14
N SER A 125 -7.23 -29.49 -17.38
CA SER A 125 -7.31 -30.94 -17.62
C SER A 125 -8.25 -31.34 -18.74
N ASP A 126 -8.08 -32.61 -19.12
CA ASP A 126 -8.74 -33.34 -20.20
C ASP A 126 -10.26 -33.49 -19.95
N ASN A 127 -11.01 -32.41 -20.11
CA ASN A 127 -12.46 -32.38 -20.28
C ASN A 127 -12.85 -31.41 -21.42
N ALA A 128 -12.01 -31.37 -22.46
CA ALA A 128 -12.11 -30.43 -23.58
C ALA A 128 -13.47 -30.48 -24.32
N ASP A 129 -14.18 -31.61 -24.26
CA ASP A 129 -15.48 -31.78 -24.92
C ASP A 129 -16.67 -31.20 -24.12
N ALA A 130 -16.43 -30.75 -22.89
CA ALA A 130 -17.48 -30.23 -22.00
C ALA A 130 -17.19 -28.82 -21.49
N VAL A 131 -15.93 -28.36 -21.52
CA VAL A 131 -15.53 -27.05 -21.01
C VAL A 131 -14.59 -26.36 -21.97
N ASP A 132 -14.97 -25.15 -22.37
CA ASP A 132 -14.16 -24.27 -23.22
C ASP A 132 -13.43 -23.23 -22.36
N PHE A 133 -12.09 -23.21 -22.46
CA PHE A 133 -11.22 -22.31 -21.70
C PHE A 133 -10.89 -21.09 -22.54
N GLN A 134 -11.48 -19.94 -22.20
CA GLN A 134 -11.43 -18.79 -23.10
C GLN A 134 -10.12 -18.00 -23.05
N SER A 135 -9.41 -17.96 -21.92
CA SER A 135 -8.07 -17.37 -21.87
C SER A 135 -7.28 -17.80 -20.63
N LEU A 136 -6.05 -18.24 -20.86
CA LEU A 136 -5.02 -18.33 -19.84
C LEU A 136 -4.12 -17.09 -19.93
N PRO A 137 -3.53 -16.64 -18.81
CA PRO A 137 -2.59 -15.54 -18.84
C PRO A 137 -1.36 -15.89 -19.69
N PRO A 138 -0.72 -14.90 -20.34
CA PRO A 138 0.50 -15.13 -21.11
C PRO A 138 1.61 -15.65 -20.21
N LEU A 139 2.32 -16.68 -20.68
CA LEU A 139 3.44 -17.31 -19.97
C LEU A 139 4.79 -16.88 -20.58
N PRO A 140 5.88 -16.87 -19.80
CA PRO A 140 5.96 -17.23 -18.38
C PRO A 140 5.42 -16.13 -17.44
N LEU A 141 4.87 -16.53 -16.29
CA LEU A 141 4.51 -15.61 -15.20
C LEU A 141 5.51 -15.73 -14.06
N GLN A 142 5.97 -14.60 -13.53
CA GLN A 142 6.86 -14.60 -12.38
C GLN A 142 6.11 -14.25 -11.09
N ILE A 143 6.29 -15.07 -10.05
CA ILE A 143 5.80 -14.82 -8.69
C ILE A 143 6.98 -14.35 -7.85
N VAL A 144 6.89 -13.14 -7.33
CA VAL A 144 7.94 -12.55 -6.47
C VAL A 144 8.12 -13.36 -5.18
N PRO A 145 9.30 -13.29 -4.52
CA PRO A 145 9.53 -13.92 -3.23
C PRO A 145 8.46 -13.56 -2.20
N PHE A 146 7.96 -14.54 -1.46
CA PHE A 146 6.88 -14.34 -0.47
C PHE A 146 5.63 -13.65 -1.02
N GLY A 147 5.43 -13.74 -2.33
CA GLY A 147 4.38 -13.06 -3.08
C GLY A 147 3.19 -13.95 -3.41
N GLN A 148 2.13 -13.30 -3.86
CA GLN A 148 0.91 -13.93 -4.33
C GLN A 148 0.57 -13.43 -5.73
N LEU A 149 0.17 -14.34 -6.60
CA LEU A 149 -0.38 -14.04 -7.92
C LEU A 149 -1.81 -14.55 -7.98
N SER A 150 -2.74 -13.70 -8.44
CA SER A 150 -4.12 -14.10 -8.65
C SER A 150 -4.65 -13.55 -9.96
N TRP A 151 -5.41 -14.37 -10.68
CA TRP A 151 -6.05 -13.98 -11.93
C TRP A 151 -7.38 -14.71 -12.13
N PRO A 152 -8.31 -14.12 -12.90
CA PRO A 152 -9.53 -14.79 -13.28
C PRO A 152 -9.27 -15.78 -14.42
N LEU A 153 -9.86 -16.97 -14.31
CA LEU A 153 -9.93 -18.00 -15.34
C LEU A 153 -11.39 -18.12 -15.78
N ARG A 154 -11.66 -17.70 -17.01
CA ARG A 154 -13.01 -17.77 -17.59
C ARG A 154 -13.18 -19.05 -18.38
N ILE A 155 -14.26 -19.74 -18.08
CA ILE A 155 -14.63 -21.01 -18.70
C ILE A 155 -16.08 -20.96 -19.15
N LYS A 156 -16.39 -21.63 -20.26
CA LYS A 156 -17.76 -21.81 -20.73
C LYS A 156 -18.13 -23.30 -20.66
N LEU A 157 -19.23 -23.59 -19.97
CA LEU A 157 -19.67 -24.96 -19.69
C LEU A 157 -20.64 -25.41 -20.78
N LEU A 158 -20.26 -26.39 -21.60
CA LEU A 158 -20.97 -26.75 -22.82
C LEU A 158 -22.03 -27.84 -22.64
N LYS A 159 -22.06 -28.50 -21.47
CA LYS A 159 -23.00 -29.60 -21.16
C LYS A 159 -23.47 -29.50 -19.71
N SER A 160 -24.68 -29.96 -19.42
CA SER A 160 -25.15 -30.15 -18.04
C SER A 160 -24.51 -31.37 -17.35
N GLY A 161 -24.37 -31.32 -16.03
CA GLY A 161 -23.80 -32.39 -15.20
C GLY A 161 -22.84 -31.85 -14.12
N THR A 162 -22.19 -32.76 -13.40
CA THR A 162 -21.13 -32.41 -12.45
C THR A 162 -19.77 -32.53 -13.13
N PHE A 163 -19.00 -31.46 -13.16
CA PHE A 163 -17.68 -31.42 -13.80
C PHE A 163 -16.57 -31.22 -12.77
N GLU A 164 -15.59 -32.11 -12.80
CA GLU A 164 -14.34 -31.92 -12.10
C GLU A 164 -13.35 -31.21 -13.04
N LEU A 165 -13.01 -29.98 -12.68
CA LEU A 165 -12.03 -29.18 -13.37
C LEU A 165 -10.72 -29.25 -12.62
N SER A 166 -9.63 -29.51 -13.33
CA SER A 166 -8.31 -29.41 -12.71
C SER A 166 -7.39 -28.51 -13.50
N LEU A 167 -6.61 -27.71 -12.78
CA LEU A 167 -5.58 -26.85 -13.36
C LEU A 167 -4.22 -27.39 -12.94
N LEU A 168 -3.41 -27.76 -13.92
CA LEU A 168 -2.01 -28.13 -13.75
C LEU A 168 -1.14 -26.90 -13.97
N ALA A 169 -0.30 -26.58 -12.99
CA ALA A 169 0.71 -25.53 -13.08
C ALA A 169 2.11 -26.14 -12.98
N THR A 170 2.95 -25.86 -13.97
CA THR A 170 4.37 -26.22 -13.92
C THR A 170 5.18 -24.99 -13.55
N ILE A 171 5.89 -25.07 -12.42
CA ILE A 171 6.60 -23.96 -11.79
C ILE A 171 8.10 -24.29 -11.74
N LYS A 172 8.91 -23.38 -12.25
CA LYS A 172 10.36 -23.46 -12.21
C LYS A 172 10.90 -22.64 -11.04
N ALA A 173 11.76 -23.28 -10.25
CA ALA A 173 12.41 -22.71 -9.07
C ALA A 173 13.91 -23.03 -9.15
N LEU A 174 14.75 -22.06 -9.52
CA LEU A 174 16.15 -22.30 -9.85
C LEU A 174 16.28 -23.38 -10.95
N GLU A 175 16.96 -24.49 -10.65
CA GLU A 175 17.12 -25.65 -11.54
C GLU A 175 16.02 -26.71 -11.38
N LYS A 176 15.10 -26.52 -10.43
CA LYS A 176 14.03 -27.49 -10.13
C LYS A 176 12.73 -27.12 -10.83
N GLN A 177 11.95 -28.15 -11.14
CA GLN A 177 10.63 -28.03 -11.71
C GLN A 177 9.61 -28.72 -10.81
N LEU A 178 8.59 -27.98 -10.42
CA LEU A 178 7.48 -28.42 -9.58
C LEU A 178 6.23 -28.50 -10.44
N ARG A 179 5.40 -29.51 -10.20
CA ARG A 179 4.08 -29.63 -10.82
C ARG A 179 3.03 -29.61 -9.73
N LEU A 180 2.17 -28.62 -9.78
CA LEU A 180 1.01 -28.51 -8.91
C LEU A 180 -0.23 -28.85 -9.72
N SER A 181 -1.21 -29.47 -9.09
CA SER A 181 -2.52 -29.71 -9.67
C SER A 181 -3.55 -29.43 -8.61
N GLU A 182 -4.53 -28.61 -8.94
CA GLU A 182 -5.66 -28.32 -8.06
C GLU A 182 -6.97 -28.60 -8.78
N LYS A 183 -7.98 -29.02 -8.02
CA LYS A 183 -9.28 -29.48 -8.53
C LYS A 183 -10.42 -28.68 -7.94
N VAL A 184 -11.43 -28.40 -8.76
CA VAL A 184 -12.70 -27.81 -8.33
C VAL A 184 -13.85 -28.57 -8.98
N ILE A 185 -14.93 -28.77 -8.23
CA ILE A 185 -16.14 -29.41 -8.72
C ILE A 185 -17.18 -28.32 -9.00
N LEU A 186 -17.75 -28.34 -10.21
CA LEU A 186 -18.83 -27.45 -10.62
C LEU A 186 -20.08 -28.26 -10.95
N GLU A 187 -21.23 -27.75 -10.55
CA GLU A 187 -22.54 -28.30 -10.91
C GLU A 187 -23.18 -27.47 -12.02
N VAL A 188 -23.53 -28.11 -13.12
CA VAL A 188 -24.11 -27.45 -14.30
C VAL A 188 -25.51 -27.97 -14.54
N ASN A 189 -26.48 -27.08 -14.41
CA ASN A 189 -27.88 -27.37 -14.64
C ASN A 189 -28.20 -27.27 -16.14
N PRO A 190 -29.10 -28.13 -16.67
CA PRO A 190 -29.57 -28.00 -18.04
C PRO A 190 -30.31 -26.67 -18.24
N TYR A 191 -30.10 -26.04 -19.39
CA TYR A 191 -30.80 -24.81 -19.78
C TYR A 191 -31.92 -25.14 -20.77
N THR A 192 -33.16 -24.87 -20.40
CA THR A 192 -34.33 -24.99 -21.28
C THR A 192 -35.20 -23.73 -21.20
N ALA A 193 -35.69 -23.27 -22.35
CA ALA A 193 -36.54 -22.09 -22.49
C ALA A 193 -37.88 -22.49 -23.13
N GLU A 194 -38.72 -23.18 -22.35
CA GLU A 194 -39.97 -23.77 -22.81
C GLU A 194 -41.18 -23.08 -22.18
N LEU A 195 -42.02 -22.47 -23.02
CA LEU A 195 -43.30 -21.90 -22.64
C LEU A 195 -44.43 -22.77 -23.17
N LYS A 196 -45.33 -23.17 -22.29
CA LYS A 196 -46.57 -23.83 -22.67
C LYS A 196 -47.71 -22.82 -22.64
N VAL A 197 -48.46 -22.78 -23.73
CA VAL A 197 -49.57 -21.83 -23.92
C VAL A 197 -50.82 -22.57 -24.36
N VAL A 198 -51.93 -22.32 -23.68
CA VAL A 198 -53.25 -22.85 -24.03
C VAL A 198 -54.26 -21.71 -24.02
N SER A 199 -55.09 -21.63 -25.06
CA SER A 199 -56.17 -20.64 -25.15
C SER A 199 -57.54 -21.29 -25.05
N GLU A 200 -58.43 -20.71 -24.26
CA GLU A 200 -59.81 -21.19 -24.04
C GLU A 200 -60.81 -20.03 -24.15
N ALA A 201 -61.98 -20.31 -24.72
CA ALA A 201 -63.12 -19.39 -24.75
C ALA A 201 -64.43 -20.19 -24.62
N PRO A 202 -65.51 -19.60 -24.07
CA PRO A 202 -66.82 -20.25 -24.03
C PRO A 202 -67.38 -20.47 -25.44
N SER A 203 -68.04 -21.60 -25.67
CA SER A 203 -68.63 -21.93 -26.99
C SER A 203 -69.90 -21.15 -27.32
N GLU A 204 -70.62 -20.64 -26.31
CA GLU A 204 -71.90 -19.90 -26.46
C GLU A 204 -72.00 -18.77 -25.44
N ILE A 205 -72.38 -17.56 -25.88
CA ILE A 205 -72.49 -16.35 -25.04
C ILE A 205 -73.71 -15.52 -25.50
N LYS A 206 -74.36 -14.79 -24.59
CA LYS A 206 -75.48 -13.90 -24.94
C LYS A 206 -74.95 -12.56 -25.46
N ALA A 207 -75.62 -11.98 -26.45
CA ALA A 207 -75.21 -10.69 -27.01
C ALA A 207 -75.32 -9.59 -25.95
N GLY A 208 -74.24 -8.83 -25.81
CA GLY A 208 -74.07 -7.84 -24.75
C GLY A 208 -73.24 -8.34 -23.56
N GLU A 209 -73.05 -9.65 -23.40
CA GLU A 209 -72.08 -10.21 -22.44
C GLU A 209 -70.66 -10.18 -23.04
N GLU A 210 -69.69 -9.91 -22.17
CA GLU A 210 -68.27 -9.94 -22.54
C GLU A 210 -67.82 -11.38 -22.82
N ILE A 211 -67.06 -11.58 -23.90
CA ILE A 211 -66.47 -12.86 -24.28
C ILE A 211 -65.08 -12.97 -23.64
N PRO A 212 -64.89 -13.78 -22.58
CA PRO A 212 -63.58 -13.99 -22.01
C PRO A 212 -62.78 -14.96 -22.88
N VAL A 213 -61.67 -14.50 -23.43
CA VAL A 213 -60.61 -15.35 -24.00
C VAL A 213 -59.52 -15.44 -22.95
N VAL A 214 -59.30 -16.64 -22.43
CA VAL A 214 -58.26 -16.92 -21.42
C VAL A 214 -57.07 -17.56 -22.10
N VAL A 215 -55.90 -16.92 -21.98
CA VAL A 215 -54.62 -17.47 -22.40
C VAL A 215 -53.87 -17.90 -21.14
N LYS A 216 -53.73 -19.22 -20.95
CA LYS A 216 -53.00 -19.83 -19.84
C LYS A 216 -51.55 -20.05 -20.24
N LEU A 217 -50.64 -19.57 -19.41
CA LEU A 217 -49.19 -19.61 -19.60
C LEU A 217 -48.56 -20.44 -18.49
N GLU A 218 -47.63 -21.32 -18.85
CA GLU A 218 -46.82 -22.08 -17.90
C GLU A 218 -45.37 -22.11 -18.40
N ASN A 219 -44.42 -21.63 -17.58
CA ASN A 219 -43.00 -21.75 -17.87
C ASN A 219 -42.51 -23.14 -17.41
N GLU A 220 -42.43 -24.09 -18.35
CA GLU A 220 -41.92 -25.45 -18.10
C GLU A 220 -40.38 -25.53 -18.20
N GLY A 221 -39.73 -24.44 -18.63
CA GLY A 221 -38.28 -24.33 -18.72
C GLY A 221 -37.55 -24.08 -17.39
N THR A 222 -36.22 -24.05 -17.45
CA THR A 222 -35.34 -23.79 -16.30
C THR A 222 -34.87 -22.33 -16.19
N SER A 223 -35.28 -21.46 -17.12
CA SER A 223 -34.88 -20.06 -17.20
C SER A 223 -36.07 -19.10 -17.12
N ARG A 224 -35.83 -17.82 -16.79
CA ARG A 224 -36.86 -16.77 -16.82
C ARG A 224 -37.25 -16.46 -18.26
N LEU A 225 -38.54 -16.22 -18.49
CA LEU A 225 -39.07 -15.81 -19.79
C LEU A 225 -39.74 -14.44 -19.71
N SER A 226 -39.47 -13.59 -20.71
CA SER A 226 -40.22 -12.36 -20.96
C SER A 226 -41.26 -12.62 -22.04
N VAL A 227 -42.54 -12.66 -21.68
CA VAL A 227 -43.65 -13.03 -22.55
C VAL A 227 -44.42 -11.78 -22.97
N THR A 228 -44.72 -11.67 -24.27
CA THR A 228 -45.57 -10.62 -24.84
C THR A 228 -46.79 -11.28 -25.49
N ILE A 229 -47.98 -10.83 -25.08
CA ILE A 229 -49.25 -11.34 -25.58
C ILE A 229 -50.02 -10.18 -26.20
N THR A 230 -50.47 -10.37 -27.43
CA THR A 230 -51.28 -9.38 -28.15
C THR A 230 -52.75 -9.70 -27.95
N ASN A 231 -53.55 -8.69 -27.63
CA ASN A 231 -54.99 -8.86 -27.43
C ASN A 231 -55.65 -9.29 -28.76
N PRO A 232 -56.42 -10.40 -28.78
CA PRO A 232 -57.05 -10.92 -30.00
C PRO A 232 -58.13 -10.00 -30.59
N PHE A 233 -58.62 -9.02 -29.83
CA PHE A 233 -59.63 -8.06 -30.27
C PHE A 233 -59.06 -6.67 -30.61
N ASP A 234 -57.80 -6.40 -30.25
CA ASP A 234 -57.14 -5.10 -30.49
C ASP A 234 -55.61 -5.29 -30.57
N GLU A 235 -55.07 -5.37 -31.78
CA GLU A 235 -53.63 -5.58 -32.03
C GLU A 235 -52.71 -4.51 -31.43
N LYS A 236 -53.26 -3.34 -31.06
CA LYS A 236 -52.49 -2.27 -30.42
C LYS A 236 -52.31 -2.48 -28.93
N LYS A 237 -53.11 -3.35 -28.30
CA LYS A 237 -53.00 -3.68 -26.87
C LYS A 237 -52.16 -4.93 -26.69
N ARG A 238 -51.02 -4.77 -26.03
CA ARG A 238 -50.09 -5.85 -25.70
C ARG A 238 -49.85 -5.89 -24.20
N GLU A 239 -49.86 -7.07 -23.63
CA GLU A 239 -49.49 -7.32 -22.25
C GLU A 239 -48.09 -7.94 -22.21
N LYS A 240 -47.24 -7.42 -21.31
CA LYS A 240 -45.88 -7.93 -21.10
C LYS A 240 -45.76 -8.49 -19.70
N LEU A 241 -45.20 -9.69 -19.61
CA LEU A 241 -45.14 -10.48 -18.40
C LEU A 241 -43.74 -11.08 -18.23
N GLU A 242 -43.30 -11.21 -16.99
CA GLU A 242 -42.15 -12.05 -16.65
C GLU A 242 -42.67 -13.32 -15.97
N LEU A 243 -42.15 -14.48 -16.39
CA LEU A 243 -42.44 -15.78 -15.78
C LEU A 243 -41.13 -16.42 -15.30
N LEU A 244 -41.03 -16.71 -14.00
CA LEU A 244 -39.94 -17.51 -13.43
C LEU A 244 -40.16 -19.01 -13.74
N PRO A 245 -39.13 -19.86 -13.61
CA PRO A 245 -39.28 -21.31 -13.79
C PRO A 245 -40.39 -21.89 -12.91
N GLY A 246 -41.35 -22.59 -13.51
CA GLY A 246 -42.52 -23.17 -12.83
C GLY A 246 -43.70 -22.21 -12.59
N ASP A 247 -43.57 -20.93 -12.95
CA ASP A 247 -44.68 -19.98 -12.82
C ASP A 247 -45.83 -20.31 -13.78
N ARG A 248 -47.05 -20.10 -13.28
CA ARG A 248 -48.30 -20.25 -14.03
C ARG A 248 -49.10 -18.96 -13.97
N LYS A 249 -49.59 -18.49 -15.12
CA LYS A 249 -50.34 -17.24 -15.20
C LYS A 249 -51.42 -17.30 -16.26
N ASP A 250 -52.60 -16.81 -15.89
CA ASP A 250 -53.74 -16.71 -16.78
C ASP A 250 -53.95 -15.24 -17.16
N VAL A 251 -54.05 -14.97 -18.46
CA VAL A 251 -54.34 -13.65 -19.03
C VAL A 251 -55.71 -13.67 -19.66
N VAL A 252 -56.59 -12.75 -19.26
CA VAL A 252 -57.98 -12.71 -19.71
C VAL A 252 -58.22 -11.47 -20.55
N PHE A 253 -58.63 -11.66 -21.79
CA PHE A 253 -59.09 -10.59 -22.66
C PHE A 253 -60.61 -10.68 -22.82
N SER A 254 -61.30 -9.56 -22.68
CA SER A 254 -62.74 -9.49 -22.91
C SER A 254 -63.09 -8.48 -24.00
N SER A 255 -64.09 -8.83 -24.81
CA SER A 255 -64.73 -7.92 -25.76
C SER A 255 -66.18 -8.35 -25.97
N THR A 256 -67.02 -7.42 -26.39
CA THR A 256 -68.39 -7.71 -26.83
C THR A 256 -68.40 -7.91 -28.35
N LEU A 257 -69.11 -8.93 -28.83
CA LEU A 257 -69.33 -9.16 -30.26
C LEU A 257 -70.81 -9.03 -30.58
N ALA A 258 -71.10 -8.63 -31.82
CA ALA A 258 -72.45 -8.67 -32.33
C ALA A 258 -72.94 -10.14 -32.40
N PRO A 259 -74.25 -10.38 -32.43
CA PRO A 259 -74.81 -11.72 -32.57
C PRO A 259 -74.33 -12.43 -33.86
N GLY A 260 -73.99 -13.72 -33.77
CA GLY A 260 -73.45 -14.49 -34.89
C GLY A 260 -72.50 -15.62 -34.45
N SER A 261 -72.01 -16.41 -35.41
CA SER A 261 -70.99 -17.43 -35.20
C SER A 261 -69.63 -16.89 -35.64
N TYR A 262 -68.65 -16.89 -34.74
CA TYR A 262 -67.32 -16.31 -34.97
C TYR A 262 -66.22 -17.35 -34.81
N LYS A 263 -65.16 -17.16 -35.61
CA LYS A 263 -63.85 -17.75 -35.39
C LYS A 263 -62.91 -16.66 -34.92
N ILE A 264 -62.43 -16.75 -33.69
CA ILE A 264 -61.49 -15.81 -33.09
C ILE A 264 -60.09 -16.33 -33.36
N ALA A 265 -59.34 -15.61 -34.20
CA ALA A 265 -57.92 -15.87 -34.41
C ALA A 265 -57.14 -15.35 -33.20
N ILE A 266 -56.36 -16.21 -32.55
CA ILE A 266 -55.51 -15.81 -31.43
C ILE A 266 -54.13 -15.44 -31.99
N PRO A 267 -53.68 -14.17 -31.83
CA PRO A 267 -52.35 -13.76 -32.23
C PRO A 267 -51.29 -14.65 -31.58
N PRO A 268 -50.16 -14.92 -32.25
CA PRO A 268 -49.11 -15.72 -31.66
C PRO A 268 -48.56 -15.10 -30.37
N VAL A 269 -48.23 -15.94 -29.40
CA VAL A 269 -47.55 -15.51 -28.18
C VAL A 269 -46.06 -15.47 -28.43
N GLU A 270 -45.44 -14.33 -28.19
CA GLU A 270 -44.00 -14.13 -28.34
C GLU A 270 -43.34 -14.20 -26.97
N TYR A 271 -42.21 -14.87 -26.85
CA TYR A 271 -41.43 -14.84 -25.62
C TYR A 271 -39.94 -14.78 -25.92
N THR A 272 -39.20 -14.12 -25.05
CA THR A 272 -37.74 -14.00 -25.13
C THR A 272 -37.13 -14.63 -23.89
N ASP A 273 -36.12 -15.47 -24.10
CA ASP A 273 -35.37 -16.11 -23.01
C ASP A 273 -34.33 -15.13 -22.39
N GLU A 274 -33.68 -15.54 -21.30
CA GLU A 274 -32.61 -14.73 -20.66
C GLU A 274 -31.39 -14.48 -21.57
N ARG A 275 -31.27 -15.19 -22.70
CA ARG A 275 -30.20 -15.03 -23.69
C ARG A 275 -30.57 -14.08 -24.82
N GLY A 276 -31.79 -13.53 -24.81
CA GLY A 276 -32.29 -12.64 -25.85
C GLY A 276 -32.79 -13.36 -27.10
N VAL A 277 -32.93 -14.69 -27.08
CA VAL A 277 -33.51 -15.45 -28.19
C VAL A 277 -35.02 -15.34 -28.13
N SER A 278 -35.63 -14.87 -29.22
CA SER A 278 -37.08 -14.72 -29.33
C SER A 278 -37.71 -15.96 -29.99
N HIS A 279 -38.80 -16.41 -29.40
CA HIS A 279 -39.61 -17.55 -29.82
C HIS A 279 -41.07 -17.10 -30.02
N GLN A 280 -41.80 -17.84 -30.85
CA GLN A 280 -43.19 -17.54 -31.15
C GLN A 280 -44.03 -18.83 -31.17
N ILE A 281 -45.17 -18.82 -30.48
CA ILE A 281 -46.10 -19.94 -30.39
C ILE A 281 -47.40 -19.56 -31.09
N VAL A 282 -47.73 -20.26 -32.17
CA VAL A 282 -48.99 -20.08 -32.90
C VAL A 282 -50.09 -20.92 -32.25
N LEU A 283 -51.21 -20.29 -31.93
CA LEU A 283 -52.36 -20.91 -31.27
C LEU A 283 -53.48 -21.23 -32.28
N LYS A 284 -54.37 -22.15 -31.91
CA LYS A 284 -55.52 -22.54 -32.73
C LYS A 284 -56.64 -21.50 -32.62
N GLU A 285 -57.42 -21.35 -33.70
CA GLU A 285 -58.63 -20.51 -33.71
C GLU A 285 -59.70 -21.08 -32.76
N LEU A 286 -60.43 -20.18 -32.09
CA LEU A 286 -61.53 -20.53 -31.19
C LEU A 286 -62.88 -20.23 -31.85
N SER A 287 -63.87 -21.12 -31.72
CA SER A 287 -65.21 -20.93 -32.28
C SER A 287 -66.21 -20.54 -31.18
N VAL A 288 -66.93 -19.43 -31.37
CA VAL A 288 -67.86 -18.87 -30.38
C VAL A 288 -69.17 -18.44 -31.06
N ASN A 289 -70.33 -18.79 -30.48
CA ASN A 289 -71.65 -18.38 -30.94
C ASN A 289 -72.27 -17.33 -30.00
N VAL A 290 -72.73 -16.20 -30.56
CA VAL A 290 -73.29 -15.05 -29.82
C VAL A 290 -74.75 -14.83 -30.20
N ILE A 291 -75.66 -14.72 -29.21
CA ILE A 291 -77.12 -14.76 -29.43
C ILE A 291 -77.80 -13.40 -29.14
N GLU A 292 -78.64 -12.87 -30.05
CA GLU A 292 -79.20 -11.50 -30.05
C GLU A 292 -79.82 -10.96 -28.74
N GLN A 293 -79.45 -9.73 -28.39
CA GLN A 293 -80.11 -8.86 -27.41
C GLN A 293 -80.00 -7.39 -27.89
N VAL A 294 -81.11 -6.65 -27.84
CA VAL A 294 -81.42 -5.45 -28.65
C VAL A 294 -81.05 -4.12 -27.98
N GLN A 295 -80.25 -3.29 -28.71
CA GLN A 295 -80.09 -1.79 -28.76
C GLN A 295 -79.84 -1.00 -27.44
N SER A 296 -79.05 0.08 -27.36
CA SER A 296 -78.92 1.26 -28.25
C SER A 296 -77.68 2.16 -27.94
N LEU A 297 -77.11 2.73 -29.02
CA LEU A 297 -76.31 3.97 -29.27
C LEU A 297 -75.97 5.00 -28.15
N GLU A 298 -74.71 5.51 -28.11
CA GLU A 298 -74.25 6.85 -28.62
C GLU A 298 -72.82 7.29 -28.13
N LYS A 299 -71.97 7.78 -29.08
CA LYS A 299 -70.99 8.93 -29.08
C LYS A 299 -69.91 9.09 -27.97
N GLU A 300 -68.71 9.67 -28.12
CA GLU A 300 -67.90 10.34 -29.18
C GLU A 300 -66.46 10.61 -28.60
N LYS A 301 -65.44 10.67 -29.49
CA LYS A 301 -64.20 11.53 -29.49
C LYS A 301 -63.21 11.51 -28.29
N GLY A 302 -61.89 11.61 -28.43
CA GLY A 302 -60.95 11.80 -29.55
C GLY A 302 -59.52 12.11 -29.05
N GLY A 303 -58.50 12.02 -29.94
CA GLY A 303 -57.15 12.64 -29.99
C GLY A 303 -56.14 12.41 -28.84
N GLU A 304 -55.10 11.58 -28.96
CA GLU A 304 -53.78 11.73 -29.65
C GLU A 304 -52.67 12.48 -28.89
N LYS A 305 -51.53 11.76 -28.77
CA LYS A 305 -50.14 12.09 -28.36
C LYS A 305 -49.50 13.09 -29.37
N PRO A 306 -48.30 13.70 -29.20
CA PRO A 306 -46.98 13.15 -28.79
C PRO A 306 -46.17 14.18 -27.95
N GLY A 307 -44.86 14.15 -27.70
CA GLY A 307 -43.70 13.33 -28.07
C GLY A 307 -42.54 13.79 -27.19
N GLU A 308 -41.60 12.88 -26.90
CA GLU A 308 -40.18 12.95 -27.31
C GLU A 308 -39.30 13.81 -26.39
N GLU A 309 -38.45 13.19 -25.57
CA GLU A 309 -37.14 12.56 -25.88
C GLU A 309 -36.00 13.59 -25.72
N LEU A 310 -35.18 13.46 -24.66
CA LEU A 310 -33.82 12.85 -24.66
C LEU A 310 -32.74 13.90 -25.04
N PRO A 311 -31.42 13.66 -25.00
CA PRO A 311 -30.59 12.70 -24.26
C PRO A 311 -29.23 13.33 -23.80
N ILE A 312 -28.29 12.44 -23.44
CA ILE A 312 -26.81 12.54 -23.50
C ILE A 312 -26.11 13.55 -22.55
N ASP A 313 -24.88 13.33 -22.07
CA ASP A 313 -23.84 12.52 -22.67
C ASP A 313 -22.79 12.04 -21.67
N ILE A 314 -22.47 10.76 -21.77
CA ILE A 314 -21.34 10.08 -21.11
C ILE A 314 -20.20 9.85 -22.12
N GLU A 315 -20.33 10.28 -23.37
CA GLU A 315 -19.25 10.30 -24.35
C GLU A 315 -18.50 11.63 -24.34
N SER A 316 -17.64 11.78 -23.33
CA SER A 316 -16.30 12.33 -23.60
C SER A 316 -15.23 11.53 -22.87
N LEU A 317 -15.35 10.21 -22.96
CA LEU A 317 -14.18 9.36 -22.99
C LEU A 317 -13.40 9.67 -24.27
N LEU A 318 -12.12 10.00 -24.07
CA LEU A 318 -11.04 9.64 -24.99
C LEU A 318 -10.89 10.46 -26.27
N SER A 319 -10.12 11.54 -26.16
CA SER A 319 -8.90 11.67 -26.97
C SER A 319 -7.75 12.02 -26.02
N GLY A 320 -6.66 11.26 -25.91
CA GLY A 320 -5.97 10.48 -26.91
C GLY A 320 -4.76 11.26 -27.40
N ILE A 321 -3.58 10.93 -26.84
CA ILE A 321 -2.28 11.02 -27.51
C ILE A 321 -1.67 12.44 -27.61
N ALA A 322 -1.09 12.94 -26.51
CA ALA A 322 -0.09 14.04 -26.58
C ALA A 322 0.91 14.13 -25.39
N LYS A 323 0.72 13.39 -24.29
CA LYS A 323 1.52 13.62 -23.06
C LYS A 323 2.79 12.77 -22.89
N HIS A 324 3.06 11.80 -23.76
CA HIS A 324 4.24 10.94 -23.61
C HIS A 324 5.50 11.40 -24.37
N MET A 325 5.43 12.47 -25.17
CA MET A 325 6.62 13.06 -25.82
C MET A 325 7.23 14.25 -25.06
N ILE A 326 6.51 14.85 -24.10
CA ILE A 326 6.99 16.04 -23.36
C ILE A 326 7.84 15.63 -22.14
N ALA A 327 7.52 14.50 -21.49
CA ALA A 327 8.26 14.03 -20.31
C ALA A 327 9.70 13.57 -20.63
N ALA A 328 9.92 12.94 -21.79
CA ALA A 328 11.24 12.51 -22.24
C ALA A 328 12.16 13.70 -22.62
N TRP A 329 11.58 14.85 -22.96
CA TRP A 329 12.32 16.05 -23.37
C TRP A 329 12.70 16.92 -22.17
N ILE A 330 11.87 16.98 -21.12
CA ILE A 330 12.15 17.75 -19.90
C ILE A 330 13.22 17.07 -19.04
N GLY A 331 13.25 15.72 -18.97
CA GLY A 331 14.31 14.98 -18.26
C GLY A 331 15.71 15.22 -18.83
N LYS A 332 15.82 15.45 -20.15
CA LYS A 332 17.10 15.73 -20.81
C LYS A 332 17.66 17.13 -20.52
N ILE A 333 16.79 18.09 -20.22
CA ILE A 333 17.17 19.50 -19.98
C ILE A 333 17.55 19.73 -18.51
N ILE A 334 16.95 19.00 -17.57
CA ILE A 334 17.27 19.13 -16.13
C ILE A 334 18.59 18.39 -15.78
N GLY A 335 18.96 17.37 -16.55
CA GLY A 335 20.25 16.67 -16.42
C GLY A 335 21.49 17.46 -16.89
N GLU A 336 21.34 18.61 -17.54
CA GLU A 336 22.46 19.39 -18.10
C GLU A 336 23.08 20.42 -17.13
N LYS A 337 22.55 20.57 -15.91
CA LYS A 337 23.19 21.41 -14.87
C LYS A 337 23.79 20.53 -13.78
N HIS A 338 24.95 19.95 -14.11
CA HIS A 338 25.87 19.21 -13.24
C HIS A 338 25.23 18.01 -12.49
N PRO A 339 25.19 16.82 -13.10
CA PRO A 339 24.98 15.60 -12.32
C PRO A 339 26.10 15.48 -11.28
N GLU A 340 25.75 15.39 -10.00
CA GLU A 340 26.71 15.04 -8.95
C GLU A 340 27.24 13.63 -9.24
N VAL A 341 28.41 13.54 -9.87
CA VAL A 341 29.07 12.26 -10.13
C VAL A 341 29.58 11.71 -8.80
N ARG A 342 28.93 10.66 -8.28
CA ARG A 342 29.35 9.95 -7.06
C ARG A 342 29.99 8.62 -7.41
N GLU A 343 31.26 8.47 -7.03
CA GLU A 343 32.02 7.23 -7.25
C GLU A 343 32.02 6.35 -6.01
N TYR A 344 31.47 5.15 -6.15
CA TYR A 344 31.51 4.08 -5.15
C TYR A 344 32.53 3.01 -5.59
N PRO A 345 33.50 2.64 -4.75
CA PRO A 345 34.51 1.62 -5.08
C PRO A 345 33.97 0.17 -5.02
N LYS A 346 32.64 0.02 -4.93
CA LYS A 346 31.93 -1.25 -4.73
C LYS A 346 30.87 -1.38 -5.83
N PRO A 347 30.50 -2.61 -6.27
CA PRO A 347 29.44 -2.80 -7.23
C PRO A 347 28.15 -2.10 -6.76
N VAL A 348 27.52 -1.34 -7.67
CA VAL A 348 26.29 -0.58 -7.41
C VAL A 348 25.11 -1.34 -8.00
N LEU A 349 24.15 -1.70 -7.15
CA LEU A 349 22.91 -2.37 -7.54
C LEU A 349 21.77 -1.36 -7.47
N VAL A 350 20.97 -1.26 -8.52
CA VAL A 350 19.86 -0.28 -8.60
C VAL A 350 18.52 -1.02 -8.69
N GLN A 351 17.59 -0.68 -7.82
CA GLN A 351 16.23 -1.26 -7.77
C GLN A 351 15.17 -0.17 -7.91
N ASN A 352 14.26 -0.32 -8.86
CA ASN A 352 13.07 0.53 -9.01
C ASN A 352 13.36 2.04 -9.11
N VAL A 353 14.56 2.42 -9.58
CA VAL A 353 14.99 3.80 -9.84
C VAL A 353 15.55 3.84 -11.26
N PRO A 354 15.24 4.86 -12.09
CA PRO A 354 15.81 4.97 -13.43
C PRO A 354 17.33 5.15 -13.37
N PHE A 355 18.09 4.36 -14.14
CA PHE A 355 19.55 4.42 -14.18
C PHE A 355 20.11 4.03 -15.55
N GLU A 356 21.36 4.42 -15.78
CA GLU A 356 22.18 4.04 -16.94
C GLU A 356 23.51 3.43 -16.46
N LYS A 357 23.94 2.32 -17.07
CA LYS A 357 25.25 1.72 -16.82
C LYS A 357 26.22 2.13 -17.92
N LEU A 358 27.28 2.83 -17.53
CA LEU A 358 28.46 3.13 -18.35
C LEU A 358 29.60 2.15 -17.98
N GLU A 359 30.65 2.07 -18.78
CA GLU A 359 31.74 1.08 -18.63
C GLU A 359 32.34 1.01 -17.21
N ASP A 360 32.45 2.15 -16.51
CA ASP A 360 33.04 2.25 -15.16
C ASP A 360 32.08 2.84 -14.11
N LYS A 361 30.84 3.22 -14.48
CA LYS A 361 29.94 4.00 -13.61
C LYS A 361 28.47 3.61 -13.77
N THR A 362 27.73 3.69 -12.67
CA THR A 362 26.26 3.63 -12.68
C THR A 362 25.72 5.03 -12.44
N VAL A 363 25.01 5.59 -13.44
CA VAL A 363 24.41 6.92 -13.38
C VAL A 363 22.94 6.78 -12.98
N ILE A 364 22.55 7.42 -11.89
CA ILE A 364 21.15 7.44 -11.42
C ILE A 364 20.46 8.67 -12.02
N LEU A 365 19.34 8.45 -12.70
CA LEU A 365 18.59 9.49 -13.44
C LEU A 365 17.42 10.07 -12.63
N GLU A 366 17.33 9.73 -11.34
CA GLU A 366 16.33 10.19 -10.39
C GLU A 366 16.91 11.28 -9.49
N ASP A 367 16.06 12.17 -8.99
CA ASP A 367 16.46 13.19 -8.03
C ASP A 367 17.05 12.54 -6.76
N PRO A 368 18.13 13.08 -6.15
CA PRO A 368 18.72 12.53 -4.93
C PRO A 368 17.74 12.35 -3.77
N SER A 369 16.66 13.13 -3.72
CA SER A 369 15.59 13.01 -2.73
C SER A 369 14.65 11.82 -2.95
N GLY A 370 14.59 11.29 -4.18
CA GLY A 370 13.83 10.11 -4.56
C GLY A 370 14.62 8.80 -4.42
N VAL A 371 15.86 8.87 -3.92
CA VAL A 371 16.81 7.76 -3.95
C VAL A 371 17.42 7.52 -2.58
N MET A 372 17.40 6.27 -2.14
CA MET A 372 18.07 5.81 -0.94
C MET A 372 19.29 4.97 -1.30
N ILE A 373 20.41 5.29 -0.67
CA ILE A 373 21.70 4.64 -0.89
C ILE A 373 22.10 3.90 0.39
N GLU A 374 22.24 2.58 0.31
CA GLU A 374 22.61 1.72 1.42
C GLU A 374 23.95 1.03 1.13
N ASP A 375 24.98 1.31 1.94
CA ASP A 375 26.22 0.52 1.91
C ASP A 375 25.99 -0.80 2.66
N LYS A 376 25.98 -1.91 1.91
CA LYS A 376 25.76 -3.27 2.43
C LYS A 376 27.08 -3.99 2.72
N GLY A 377 28.18 -3.24 2.80
CA GLY A 377 29.52 -3.78 3.01
C GLY A 377 30.19 -4.16 1.69
N ASP A 378 29.60 -5.11 0.95
CA ASP A 378 30.20 -5.67 -0.27
C ASP A 378 29.70 -5.00 -1.57
N TYR A 379 28.56 -4.31 -1.49
CA TYR A 379 27.93 -3.60 -2.59
C TYR A 379 27.16 -2.38 -2.06
N VAL A 380 26.79 -1.49 -2.97
CA VAL A 380 25.95 -0.34 -2.66
C VAL A 380 24.58 -0.56 -3.31
N LEU A 381 23.52 -0.59 -2.51
CA LEU A 381 22.15 -0.67 -2.99
C LEU A 381 21.58 0.74 -3.17
N VAL A 382 21.03 0.99 -4.35
CA VAL A 382 20.33 2.22 -4.71
C VAL A 382 18.87 1.86 -4.99
N ARG A 383 17.94 2.39 -4.20
CA ARG A 383 16.51 2.08 -4.35
C ARG A 383 15.62 3.27 -4.04
N ARG A 384 14.33 3.18 -4.34
CA ARG A 384 13.36 4.17 -3.83
C ARG A 384 13.21 4.07 -2.31
N PRO A 385 13.03 5.20 -1.60
CA PRO A 385 12.75 5.21 -0.17
C PRO A 385 11.36 4.64 0.13
N ARG A 386 11.23 3.93 1.26
CA ARG A 386 9.96 3.42 1.79
C ARG A 386 9.15 4.58 2.39
N ARG A 387 7.84 4.41 2.51
CA ARG A 387 6.94 5.43 3.11
C ARG A 387 7.41 5.90 4.49
N SER A 388 7.85 4.99 5.35
CA SER A 388 8.37 5.31 6.68
C SER A 388 9.69 6.10 6.63
N GLU A 389 10.54 5.86 5.64
CA GLU A 389 11.84 6.52 5.47
C GLU A 389 11.68 7.96 4.98
N ILE A 390 10.65 8.23 4.17
CA ILE A 390 10.34 9.58 3.66
C ILE A 390 9.93 10.53 4.78
N LEU A 391 9.23 10.02 5.80
CA LEU A 391 8.89 10.83 6.97
C LEU A 391 10.15 11.38 7.66
N HIS A 392 11.24 10.62 7.63
CA HIS A 392 12.53 10.96 8.21
C HIS A 392 13.50 11.64 7.25
N TYR A 393 13.12 11.83 5.98
CA TYR A 393 13.93 12.52 4.99
C TYR A 393 14.29 13.94 5.44
N ILE A 394 15.58 14.26 5.38
CA ILE A 394 16.10 15.61 5.56
C ILE A 394 17.27 15.88 4.62
N SER A 395 17.26 17.03 3.96
CA SER A 395 18.39 17.51 3.16
C SER A 395 19.38 18.31 4.02
N MET A 396 20.62 18.44 3.54
CA MET A 396 21.65 19.24 4.21
C MET A 396 21.20 20.69 4.47
N THR A 397 20.61 21.35 3.48
CA THR A 397 20.11 22.74 3.60
C THR A 397 19.02 22.86 4.66
N ALA A 398 18.03 21.98 4.62
CA ALA A 398 16.92 22.00 5.58
C ALA A 398 17.42 21.71 7.00
N ALA A 399 18.32 20.74 7.19
CA ALA A 399 18.92 20.47 8.49
C ALA A 399 19.68 21.69 9.05
N ARG A 400 20.43 22.41 8.19
CA ARG A 400 21.17 23.62 8.58
C ARG A 400 20.23 24.73 9.05
N GLU A 401 19.16 24.98 8.32
CA GLU A 401 18.16 26.00 8.68
C GLU A 401 17.43 25.64 9.98
N LEU A 402 16.86 24.44 10.05
CA LEU A 402 16.12 23.96 11.23
C LEU A 402 16.97 23.99 12.50
N MET A 403 18.21 23.51 12.44
CA MET A 403 19.11 23.53 13.59
C MET A 403 19.58 24.95 13.93
N GLY A 404 19.75 25.81 12.93
CA GLY A 404 20.10 27.22 13.11
C GLY A 404 19.00 27.98 13.87
N ASP A 405 17.75 27.81 13.44
CA ASP A 405 16.57 28.43 14.07
C ASP A 405 16.36 27.90 15.49
N PHE A 406 16.42 26.58 15.66
CA PHE A 406 16.32 25.95 16.97
C PHE A 406 17.39 26.45 17.94
N ARG A 407 18.62 26.65 17.47
CA ARG A 407 19.70 27.22 18.29
C ARG A 407 19.36 28.60 18.83
N LEU A 408 18.78 29.47 17.99
CA LEU A 408 18.35 30.81 18.39
C LEU A 408 17.19 30.76 19.38
N GLN A 409 16.18 29.91 19.10
CA GLN A 409 15.04 29.68 19.97
C GLN A 409 15.45 29.19 21.36
N VAL A 410 16.30 28.16 21.43
CA VAL A 410 16.84 27.61 22.69
C VAL A 410 17.57 28.66 23.50
N ARG A 411 18.44 29.46 22.86
CA ARG A 411 19.17 30.52 23.58
C ARG A 411 18.21 31.56 24.15
N SER A 412 17.22 31.99 23.37
CA SER A 412 16.20 32.94 23.81
C SER A 412 15.36 32.37 24.97
N ALA A 413 14.86 31.15 24.82
CA ALA A 413 14.05 30.46 25.81
C ALA A 413 14.82 30.28 27.12
N LEU A 414 16.04 29.71 27.10
CA LEU A 414 16.83 29.47 28.31
C LEU A 414 17.24 30.77 29.01
N SER A 415 17.50 31.84 28.25
CA SER A 415 17.86 33.14 28.82
C SER A 415 16.70 33.85 29.54
N SER A 416 15.47 33.63 29.07
CA SER A 416 14.26 34.28 29.59
C SER A 416 13.45 33.38 30.53
N TRP A 417 13.67 32.07 30.52
CA TRP A 417 12.98 31.10 31.40
C TRP A 417 13.45 31.24 32.85
N ARG A 418 12.49 31.17 33.79
CA ARG A 418 12.70 31.38 35.23
C ARG A 418 12.07 30.23 36.03
N PRO A 419 12.56 28.98 35.87
CA PRO A 419 11.98 27.81 36.54
C PRO A 419 12.18 27.82 38.06
N CYS A 420 13.11 28.64 38.57
CA CYS A 420 13.42 28.77 40.00
C CYS A 420 13.13 30.19 40.53
N GLY A 421 12.19 30.92 39.90
CA GLY A 421 11.83 32.30 40.24
C GLY A 421 12.81 33.37 39.71
N ASP A 422 12.46 34.64 39.89
CA ASP A 422 13.13 35.81 39.26
C ASP A 422 14.56 36.05 39.72
N ARG A 423 14.97 35.46 40.86
CA ARG A 423 16.30 35.67 41.46
C ARG A 423 17.38 34.76 40.88
N ALA A 424 17.01 33.70 40.17
CA ALA A 424 17.94 32.77 39.56
C ALA A 424 18.48 33.34 38.23
N LYS A 425 19.79 33.59 38.16
CA LYS A 425 20.43 34.04 36.91
C LYS A 425 20.93 32.83 36.11
N PRO A 426 20.52 32.67 34.84
CA PRO A 426 21.02 31.59 34.00
C PRO A 426 22.49 31.83 33.64
N SER A 427 23.32 30.79 33.77
CA SER A 427 24.67 30.76 33.22
C SER A 427 24.66 29.90 31.96
N ILE A 428 24.75 30.53 30.79
CA ILE A 428 24.64 29.87 29.49
C ILE A 428 26.02 29.71 28.86
N ARG A 429 26.35 28.50 28.39
CA ARG A 429 27.55 28.20 27.61
C ARG A 429 27.18 27.35 26.40
N GLU A 430 27.61 27.74 25.21
CA GLU A 430 27.41 26.99 23.98
C GLU A 430 28.72 26.34 23.54
N LYS A 431 28.63 25.10 23.06
CA LYS A 431 29.75 24.36 22.47
C LYS A 431 29.34 23.86 21.08
N ASN A 432 30.14 24.19 20.07
CA ASN A 432 30.05 23.57 18.74
C ASN A 432 30.79 22.21 18.78
N LEU A 433 30.09 21.17 18.33
CA LEU A 433 30.52 19.77 18.34
C LEU A 433 30.74 19.21 16.92
N SER A 434 30.69 20.07 15.90
CA SER A 434 30.86 19.69 14.50
C SER A 434 32.32 19.46 14.10
N LYS A 435 33.28 19.95 14.89
CA LYS A 435 34.71 20.00 14.52
C LYS A 435 35.29 18.64 14.14
N ASP A 436 35.02 17.61 14.93
CA ASP A 436 35.59 16.27 14.71
C ASP A 436 34.99 15.62 13.45
N ALA A 437 33.68 15.79 13.23
CA ALA A 437 33.01 15.31 12.02
C ALA A 437 33.48 16.06 10.77
N ILE A 438 33.58 17.39 10.83
CA ILE A 438 34.13 18.21 9.74
C ILE A 438 35.56 17.77 9.39
N LYS A 439 36.40 17.48 10.38
CA LYS A 439 37.75 16.97 10.14
C LYS A 439 37.73 15.63 9.38
N ARG A 440 36.89 14.67 9.82
CA ARG A 440 36.77 13.37 9.11
C ARG A 440 36.26 13.54 7.68
N ILE A 441 35.27 14.41 7.48
CA ILE A 441 34.76 14.75 6.15
C ILE A 441 35.88 15.33 5.27
N LEU A 442 36.66 16.30 5.78
CA LEU A 442 37.80 16.89 5.05
C LEU A 442 38.83 15.84 4.65
N ASP A 443 39.20 14.95 5.57
CA ASP A 443 40.23 13.93 5.33
C ASP A 443 39.82 12.95 4.22
N ILE A 444 38.52 12.68 4.07
CA ILE A 444 37.97 11.84 2.99
C ILE A 444 37.78 12.66 1.71
N ALA A 445 37.17 13.84 1.79
CA ALA A 445 36.79 14.65 0.65
C ALA A 445 38.01 15.22 -0.11
N ARG A 446 39.08 15.59 0.59
CA ARG A 446 40.33 16.08 -0.02
C ARG A 446 41.04 15.05 -0.88
N LYS A 447 40.80 13.76 -0.65
CA LYS A 447 41.34 12.69 -1.52
C LYS A 447 40.73 12.73 -2.92
N LYS A 448 39.50 13.26 -3.05
CA LYS A 448 38.76 13.37 -4.32
C LYS A 448 38.81 14.78 -4.91
N ASN A 449 38.74 15.82 -4.06
CA ASN A 449 38.84 17.21 -4.47
C ASN A 449 39.74 17.99 -3.49
N PRO A 450 41.01 18.24 -3.86
CA PRO A 450 41.98 18.93 -3.00
C PRO A 450 41.59 20.37 -2.62
N ASN A 451 40.71 21.02 -3.37
CA ASN A 451 40.33 22.42 -3.17
C ASN A 451 39.32 22.62 -2.04
N ILE A 452 38.79 21.54 -1.46
CA ILE A 452 37.82 21.63 -0.35
C ILE A 452 38.51 22.18 0.90
N THR A 453 37.99 23.30 1.38
CA THR A 453 38.48 23.97 2.59
C THR A 453 37.55 23.72 3.78
N PRO A 454 38.07 23.77 5.03
CA PRO A 454 37.25 23.67 6.23
C PRO A 454 36.16 24.75 6.30
N LYS A 455 36.43 25.93 5.72
CA LYS A 455 35.49 27.06 5.72
C LYS A 455 34.27 26.76 4.86
N MET A 456 34.45 26.18 3.68
CA MET A 456 33.34 25.77 2.81
C MET A 456 32.42 24.78 3.52
N LEU A 457 32.99 23.77 4.17
CA LEU A 457 32.20 22.79 4.92
C LEU A 457 31.48 23.40 6.13
N ASP A 458 32.09 24.36 6.83
CA ASP A 458 31.44 25.05 7.97
C ASP A 458 30.32 26.01 7.54
N GLU A 459 30.29 26.43 6.27
CA GLU A 459 29.23 27.25 5.68
C GLU A 459 28.07 26.38 5.14
N GLU A 460 28.38 25.22 4.54
CA GLU A 460 27.39 24.33 3.92
C GLU A 460 26.69 23.40 4.92
N LEU A 461 27.42 22.84 5.89
CA LEU A 461 26.88 21.82 6.78
C LEU A 461 26.11 22.39 7.99
N PRO A 462 25.11 21.65 8.51
CA PRO A 462 24.52 21.97 9.80
C PRO A 462 25.57 21.93 10.92
N LYS A 463 25.32 22.71 11.98
CA LYS A 463 26.22 22.79 13.13
C LYS A 463 25.64 22.01 14.31
N ASN A 464 26.24 20.88 14.62
CA ASN A 464 25.96 20.15 15.86
C ASN A 464 26.40 20.99 17.06
N PHE A 465 25.52 21.17 18.04
CA PHE A 465 25.79 22.03 19.18
C PHE A 465 25.12 21.54 20.47
N VAL A 466 25.68 21.98 21.60
CA VAL A 466 25.05 21.90 22.92
C VAL A 466 25.13 23.26 23.61
N VAL A 467 23.99 23.73 24.09
CA VAL A 467 23.83 24.84 25.02
C VAL A 467 23.62 24.25 26.42
N ARG A 468 24.57 24.51 27.32
CA ARG A 468 24.44 24.22 28.75
C ARG A 468 23.95 25.47 29.46
N CYS A 469 22.84 25.34 30.18
CA CYS A 469 22.33 26.38 31.06
C CYS A 469 22.31 25.88 32.51
N GLU A 470 22.84 26.68 33.43
CA GLU A 470 22.75 26.39 34.87
C GLU A 470 21.90 27.45 35.56
N TYR A 471 20.88 27.01 36.30
CA TYR A 471 20.08 27.86 37.17
C TYR A 471 20.61 27.72 38.60
N ARG A 472 21.12 28.83 39.13
CA ARG A 472 21.68 28.90 40.49
C ARG A 472 20.87 29.85 41.35
N GLU A 473 20.68 29.48 42.61
CA GLU A 473 19.93 30.24 43.60
C GLU A 473 20.84 30.60 44.80
N GLY A 474 20.67 31.80 45.37
CA GLY A 474 21.41 32.29 46.56
C GLY A 474 22.28 33.53 46.32
N ARG A 475 22.41 34.40 47.34
CA ARG A 475 23.18 35.66 47.27
C ARG A 475 24.68 35.49 47.53
N ILE A 476 25.07 34.58 48.43
CA ILE A 476 26.46 34.40 48.91
C ILE A 476 27.00 33.00 48.51
N PHE A 477 26.24 31.93 48.76
CA PHE A 477 26.53 30.57 48.27
C PHE A 477 25.52 30.19 47.18
N ARG A 478 25.95 30.23 45.91
CA ARG A 478 25.09 29.91 44.76
C ARG A 478 24.96 28.40 44.59
N ARG A 479 23.86 27.80 45.04
CA ARG A 479 23.56 26.37 44.85
C ARG A 479 22.91 26.14 43.48
N VAL A 480 23.36 25.12 42.75
CA VAL A 480 22.74 24.70 41.49
C VAL A 480 21.42 23.99 41.81
N ARG A 481 20.34 24.43 41.15
CA ARG A 481 19.00 23.82 41.29
C ARG A 481 18.62 22.99 40.08
N LEU A 482 18.98 23.48 38.89
CA LEU A 482 18.63 22.86 37.61
C LEU A 482 19.78 23.07 36.62
N LYS A 483 20.09 22.03 35.84
CA LYS A 483 20.89 22.14 34.63
C LYS A 483 20.09 21.71 33.42
N VAL A 484 20.15 22.50 32.36
CA VAL A 484 19.57 22.16 31.06
C VAL A 484 20.69 21.98 30.06
N TYR A 485 20.69 20.85 29.36
CA TYR A 485 21.55 20.58 28.22
C TYR A 485 20.67 20.50 26.99
N ALA A 486 20.67 21.59 26.21
CA ALA A 486 19.86 21.71 25.01
C ALA A 486 20.74 21.60 23.77
N GLY A 487 20.52 20.63 22.90
CA GLY A 487 21.38 20.42 21.74
C GLY A 487 20.65 19.83 20.55
N ALA A 488 21.19 20.09 19.36
CA ALA A 488 20.74 19.47 18.13
C ALA A 488 21.87 18.65 17.53
N TYR A 489 21.53 17.49 16.99
CA TYR A 489 22.46 16.59 16.33
C TYR A 489 21.96 16.22 14.94
N ALA A 490 22.87 16.18 13.98
CA ALA A 490 22.71 15.63 12.66
C ALA A 490 23.95 14.83 12.27
N ARG A 491 23.77 13.78 11.46
CA ARG A 491 24.86 12.96 10.94
C ARG A 491 25.54 13.68 9.77
N LEU A 492 26.48 14.56 10.09
CA LEU A 492 27.13 15.44 9.11
C LEU A 492 27.80 14.66 7.97
N GLU A 493 28.37 13.48 8.26
CA GLU A 493 28.97 12.61 7.25
C GLU A 493 27.93 12.10 6.24
N ASN A 494 26.77 11.65 6.72
CA ASN A 494 25.68 11.22 5.85
C ASN A 494 25.16 12.39 5.01
N LEU A 495 24.90 13.53 5.63
CA LEU A 495 24.41 14.72 4.91
C LEU A 495 25.41 15.23 3.87
N TYR A 496 26.71 15.15 4.15
CA TYR A 496 27.73 15.58 3.21
C TYR A 496 27.92 14.60 2.04
N PHE A 497 28.08 13.31 2.31
CA PHE A 497 28.38 12.33 1.26
C PHE A 497 27.14 11.88 0.50
N ASN A 498 25.98 11.89 1.14
CA ASN A 498 24.72 11.47 0.53
C ASN A 498 23.81 12.64 0.14
N GLY A 499 24.06 13.86 0.62
CA GLY A 499 23.21 15.05 0.45
C GLY A 499 21.99 15.08 1.38
N VAL A 500 21.58 13.89 1.86
CA VAL A 500 20.32 13.64 2.56
C VAL A 500 20.50 12.58 3.66
N ASP A 501 19.61 12.56 4.65
CA ASP A 501 19.50 11.50 5.66
C ASP A 501 18.03 11.04 5.77
N TYR A 502 17.81 9.73 5.83
CA TYR A 502 16.48 9.09 5.90
C TYR A 502 16.27 8.30 7.20
N ALA A 503 17.30 8.15 8.03
CA ALA A 503 17.21 7.30 9.21
C ALA A 503 16.92 8.14 10.46
N PRO A 504 15.92 7.81 11.29
CA PRO A 504 15.66 8.54 12.53
C PRO A 504 16.85 8.48 13.48
N LEU A 505 16.99 9.48 14.36
CA LEU A 505 17.99 9.48 15.42
C LEU A 505 17.54 8.66 16.62
N THR A 506 18.52 8.04 17.28
CA THR A 506 18.31 7.42 18.59
C THR A 506 18.79 8.33 19.72
N LEU A 507 18.12 8.26 20.87
CA LEU A 507 18.49 8.99 22.08
C LEU A 507 19.93 8.68 22.48
N ARG A 508 20.34 7.41 22.38
CA ARG A 508 21.71 6.97 22.66
C ARG A 508 22.72 7.66 21.74
N GLU A 509 22.47 7.61 20.43
CA GLU A 509 23.32 8.22 19.41
C GLU A 509 23.48 9.73 19.65
N ALA A 510 22.38 10.43 19.92
CA ALA A 510 22.39 11.85 20.21
C ALA A 510 23.16 12.16 21.51
N VAL A 511 22.93 11.43 22.59
CA VAL A 511 23.62 11.62 23.89
C VAL A 511 25.12 11.39 23.76
N GLU A 512 25.54 10.34 23.06
CA GLU A 512 26.96 10.04 22.82
C GLU A 512 27.62 11.13 21.96
N SER A 513 27.00 11.47 20.83
CA SER A 513 27.54 12.43 19.87
C SER A 513 27.58 13.86 20.41
N LEU A 514 26.65 14.20 21.31
CA LEU A 514 26.62 15.48 21.99
C LEU A 514 27.53 15.54 23.25
N GLY A 515 28.23 14.43 23.56
CA GLY A 515 29.12 14.34 24.70
C GLY A 515 28.41 14.37 26.06
N LEU A 516 27.16 13.91 26.09
CA LEU A 516 26.28 13.95 27.26
C LEU A 516 26.20 12.61 28.00
N SER A 517 26.90 11.57 27.56
CA SER A 517 26.84 10.22 28.20
C SER A 517 27.15 10.25 29.69
N LYS A 518 28.14 11.07 30.11
CA LYS A 518 28.50 11.21 31.54
C LYS A 518 27.45 11.98 32.35
N VAL A 519 26.72 12.89 31.70
CA VAL A 519 25.65 13.69 32.32
C VAL A 519 24.43 12.80 32.57
N ALA A 520 24.06 11.96 31.60
CA ALA A 520 22.94 11.02 31.74
C ALA A 520 23.16 10.00 32.88
N SER A 521 24.41 9.69 33.21
CA SER A 521 24.79 8.80 34.31
C SER A 521 25.12 9.52 35.64
N GLU A 522 25.02 10.84 35.70
CA GLU A 522 25.43 11.62 36.88
C GLU A 522 24.42 11.45 38.02
N LYS A 523 24.88 10.98 39.19
CA LYS A 523 24.10 11.08 40.44
C LYS A 523 24.17 12.51 40.94
N ALA A 524 23.27 13.35 40.46
CA ALA A 524 23.22 14.76 40.79
C ALA A 524 22.22 15.08 41.91
N ASP A 525 22.62 15.98 42.81
CA ASP A 525 21.74 16.54 43.86
C ASP A 525 20.79 17.65 43.33
N TYR A 526 20.65 17.75 42.01
CA TYR A 526 19.88 18.77 41.30
C TYR A 526 19.20 18.15 40.08
N ASP A 527 18.15 18.80 39.56
CA ASP A 527 17.43 18.30 38.39
C ASP A 527 18.22 18.57 37.10
N ILE A 528 18.11 17.64 36.15
CA ILE A 528 18.76 17.70 34.85
C ILE A 528 17.72 17.52 33.76
N ILE A 529 17.67 18.46 32.82
CA ILE A 529 16.84 18.35 31.62
C ILE A 529 17.76 18.19 30.40
N LEU A 530 17.57 17.13 29.64
CA LEU A 530 18.16 16.94 28.32
C LEU A 530 17.12 17.32 27.27
N LEU A 531 17.36 18.42 26.56
CA LEU A 531 16.50 18.88 25.47
C LEU A 531 17.22 18.62 24.16
N LEU A 532 16.87 17.52 23.49
CA LEU A 532 17.57 17.05 22.31
C LEU A 532 16.69 17.23 21.10
N ALA A 533 17.24 17.80 20.04
CA ALA A 533 16.54 18.03 18.79
C ALA A 533 17.17 17.24 17.63
N SER A 534 16.28 16.70 16.79
CA SER A 534 16.60 15.94 15.61
C SER A 534 15.94 16.56 14.39
N PRO A 535 16.67 16.86 13.30
CA PRO A 535 16.08 17.35 12.06
C PRO A 535 15.40 16.25 11.23
N ASN A 536 15.72 14.98 11.47
CA ASN A 536 15.13 13.78 10.84
C ASN A 536 14.19 13.01 11.76
N GLY A 537 13.84 13.55 12.94
CA GLY A 537 12.97 12.90 13.92
C GLY A 537 13.66 11.79 14.72
N TRP A 538 12.85 11.08 15.53
CA TRP A 538 13.32 10.15 16.55
C TRP A 538 12.79 8.74 16.31
N ASP A 539 13.57 7.74 16.71
CA ASP A 539 13.08 6.37 16.69
C ASP A 539 11.99 6.16 17.76
N PRO A 540 11.03 5.24 17.55
CA PRO A 540 9.92 5.03 18.48
C PRO A 540 10.34 4.69 19.91
N SER A 541 11.42 3.92 20.10
CA SER A 541 11.89 3.52 21.43
C SER A 541 12.45 4.71 22.21
N SER A 542 13.08 5.67 21.51
CA SER A 542 13.53 6.93 22.11
C SER A 542 12.36 7.80 22.55
N ILE A 543 11.29 7.87 21.74
CA ILE A 543 10.05 8.59 22.08
C ILE A 543 9.42 8.00 23.35
N GLU A 544 9.25 6.68 23.42
CA GLU A 544 8.74 6.02 24.62
C GLU A 544 9.61 6.28 25.85
N THR A 545 10.92 6.32 25.66
CA THR A 545 11.88 6.59 26.72
C THR A 545 11.74 8.02 27.25
N ALA A 546 11.55 9.00 26.38
CA ALA A 546 11.36 10.40 26.78
C ALA A 546 10.07 10.64 27.58
N LYS A 547 9.04 9.81 27.36
CA LYS A 547 7.75 9.87 28.07
C LYS A 547 7.81 9.24 29.48
N LYS A 548 8.88 8.53 29.84
CA LYS A 548 9.01 7.85 31.15
C LYS A 548 9.59 8.79 32.21
N HIS A 549 9.17 8.59 33.46
CA HIS A 549 9.78 9.25 34.61
C HIS A 549 11.18 8.66 34.92
N MET A 550 12.21 9.51 34.95
CA MET A 550 13.60 9.11 35.21
C MET A 550 14.20 9.80 36.44
N GLY A 551 13.41 9.92 37.51
CA GLY A 551 13.83 10.59 38.74
C GLY A 551 14.17 12.05 38.48
N ARG A 552 15.43 12.43 38.73
CA ARG A 552 15.93 13.81 38.53
C ARG A 552 16.44 14.10 37.14
N LEU A 553 16.47 13.10 36.26
CA LEU A 553 16.74 13.29 34.84
C LEU A 553 15.40 13.39 34.11
N SER A 554 15.28 14.34 33.20
CA SER A 554 14.14 14.41 32.29
C SER A 554 14.63 14.67 30.88
N VAL A 555 13.92 14.10 29.91
CA VAL A 555 14.30 14.15 28.50
C VAL A 555 13.15 14.78 27.72
N ILE A 556 13.51 15.71 26.83
CA ILE A 556 12.63 16.33 25.86
C ILE A 556 13.25 16.03 24.50
N LEU A 557 12.51 15.34 23.65
CA LEU A 557 12.91 15.05 22.28
C LEU A 557 12.09 15.93 21.34
N ILE A 558 12.76 16.71 20.50
CA ILE A 558 12.11 17.61 19.55
C ILE A 558 12.39 17.11 18.14
N ASN A 559 11.33 16.91 17.36
CA ASN A 559 11.43 16.69 15.93
C ASN A 559 11.35 18.05 15.23
N LEU A 560 12.49 18.56 14.72
CA LEU A 560 12.54 19.90 14.14
C LEU A 560 11.76 20.01 12.83
N LYS A 561 11.60 18.90 12.11
CA LYS A 561 10.87 18.87 10.83
C LYS A 561 9.36 18.98 11.05
N THR A 562 8.83 18.28 12.06
CA THR A 562 7.37 18.26 12.35
C THR A 562 6.97 19.29 13.40
N GLY A 563 7.90 19.78 14.22
CA GLY A 563 7.61 20.63 15.38
C GLY A 563 7.05 19.87 16.58
N GLU A 564 7.09 18.54 16.56
CA GLU A 564 6.59 17.71 17.66
C GLU A 564 7.60 17.63 18.80
N ALA A 565 7.11 17.73 20.03
CA ALA A 565 7.89 17.48 21.24
C ALA A 565 7.39 16.23 21.96
N TYR A 566 8.32 15.36 22.35
CA TYR A 566 8.04 14.15 23.12
C TYR A 566 8.73 14.24 24.47
N TYR A 567 7.94 14.20 25.53
CA TYR A 567 8.42 14.29 26.91
C TYR A 567 7.38 13.72 27.89
N ASN A 568 7.75 13.57 29.15
CA ASN A 568 6.80 13.23 30.21
C ASN A 568 5.98 14.47 30.61
N GLU A 569 4.71 14.51 30.20
CA GLU A 569 3.78 15.63 30.44
C GLU A 569 3.47 15.87 31.91
N GLU A 570 3.63 14.86 32.77
CA GLU A 570 3.44 14.99 34.22
C GLU A 570 4.53 15.86 34.87
N ASN A 571 5.68 16.06 34.18
CA ASN A 571 6.74 16.93 34.67
C ASN A 571 6.50 18.39 34.26
N SER A 572 5.93 19.17 35.18
CA SER A 572 5.64 20.60 34.97
C SER A 572 6.83 21.47 34.52
N LEU A 573 8.08 21.15 34.91
CA LEU A 573 9.26 21.92 34.47
C LEU A 573 9.54 21.69 32.98
N VAL A 574 9.33 20.47 32.52
CA VAL A 574 9.58 20.05 31.16
C VAL A 574 8.49 20.57 30.23
N SER A 575 7.22 20.47 30.64
CA SER A 575 6.08 21.03 29.91
C SER A 575 6.24 22.55 29.73
N GLN A 576 6.56 23.30 30.80
CA GLN A 576 6.81 24.74 30.71
C GLN A 576 7.95 25.11 29.74
N LEU A 577 9.01 24.30 29.69
CA LEU A 577 10.13 24.54 28.79
C LEU A 577 9.75 24.24 27.32
N ALA A 578 9.00 23.16 27.08
CA ALA A 578 8.49 22.81 25.75
C ALA A 578 7.55 23.89 25.21
N ASP A 579 6.57 24.33 26.03
CA ASP A 579 5.64 25.42 25.69
C ASP A 579 6.39 26.70 25.34
N LYS A 580 7.42 27.04 26.12
CA LYS A 580 8.21 28.26 25.90
C LYS A 580 9.06 28.22 24.63
N LEU A 581 9.33 27.04 24.11
CA LEU A 581 9.97 26.84 22.81
C LEU A 581 8.96 26.82 21.65
N GLY A 582 7.66 26.75 21.94
CA GLY A 582 6.60 26.73 20.93
C GLY A 582 6.41 25.38 20.24
N PHE A 583 6.83 24.28 20.87
CA PHE A 583 6.62 22.93 20.37
C PHE A 583 5.46 22.26 21.12
N ILE A 584 4.57 21.59 20.39
CA ILE A 584 3.34 20.97 20.92
C ILE A 584 3.48 19.44 21.02
N SER A 585 2.77 18.84 21.98
CA SER A 585 2.74 17.37 22.22
C SER A 585 1.76 16.63 21.31
N GLU A 586 0.83 17.35 20.66
CA GLU A 586 -0.16 16.72 19.77
C GLU A 586 0.41 16.42 18.39
N PRO A 587 0.15 15.22 17.84
CA PRO A 587 0.52 14.92 16.47
C PRO A 587 -0.25 15.86 15.55
N VAL A 588 0.46 16.55 14.65
CA VAL A 588 -0.20 17.11 13.48
C VAL A 588 -0.70 15.91 12.70
N LEU A 589 -1.98 15.56 12.87
CA LEU A 589 -2.66 14.56 12.04
C LEU A 589 -2.24 14.82 10.59
N LEU A 590 -1.62 13.81 9.96
CA LEU A 590 -1.21 13.86 8.56
C LEU A 590 -2.39 14.39 7.73
N ASN A 591 -2.39 15.70 7.47
CA ASN A 591 -3.37 16.35 6.63
C ASN A 591 -3.35 15.62 5.28
N GLU A 592 -4.49 15.29 4.70
CA GLU A 592 -4.55 14.68 3.37
C GLU A 592 -3.75 15.48 2.32
N ALA A 593 -3.61 16.79 2.51
CA ALA A 593 -2.74 17.64 1.71
C ALA A 593 -1.25 17.25 1.81
N ILE A 594 -0.75 16.89 2.99
CA ILE A 594 0.64 16.41 3.18
C ILE A 594 0.80 15.02 2.55
N LYS A 595 -0.16 14.10 2.75
CA LYS A 595 -0.14 12.79 2.07
C LYS A 595 -0.14 12.94 0.54
N ARG A 596 -0.86 13.93 0.02
CA ARG A 596 -0.91 14.23 -1.41
C ARG A 596 0.41 14.81 -1.90
N LEU A 597 1.02 15.73 -1.15
CA LEU A 597 2.36 16.25 -1.43
C LEU A 597 3.41 15.14 -1.39
N ASP A 598 3.35 14.23 -0.43
CA ASP A 598 4.25 13.06 -0.32
C ASP A 598 4.11 12.17 -1.55
N MET A 599 2.87 11.91 -1.98
CA MET A 599 2.59 11.10 -3.18
C MET A 599 3.07 11.79 -4.47
N LEU A 600 2.96 13.11 -4.56
CA LEU A 600 3.45 13.88 -5.70
C LEU A 600 4.98 13.90 -5.74
N LEU A 601 5.64 14.10 -4.59
CA LEU A 601 7.10 14.03 -4.47
C LEU A 601 7.60 12.61 -4.83
N LEU A 602 6.93 11.58 -4.33
CA LEU A 602 7.25 10.17 -4.62
C LEU A 602 7.11 9.76 -6.08
N ARG A 603 6.25 10.44 -6.83
CA ARG A 603 6.04 10.21 -8.25
C ARG A 603 6.99 11.06 -9.12
N GLY A 604 7.75 11.98 -8.51
CA GLY A 604 8.53 12.97 -9.24
C GLY A 604 7.68 14.08 -9.85
N ASP A 605 6.40 14.20 -9.45
CA ASP A 605 5.47 15.20 -9.98
C ASP A 605 5.76 16.62 -9.45
N ILE A 606 6.47 16.72 -8.32
CA ILE A 606 6.95 17.98 -7.73
C ILE A 606 8.39 17.82 -7.23
N ASP A 607 9.17 18.90 -7.28
CA ASP A 607 10.52 18.96 -6.71
C ASP A 607 10.52 19.22 -5.19
N SER A 608 11.68 19.01 -4.55
CA SER A 608 11.85 19.22 -3.11
C SER A 608 11.56 20.66 -2.67
N ASP A 609 11.91 21.66 -3.46
CA ASP A 609 11.70 23.08 -3.12
C ASP A 609 10.22 23.48 -3.16
N THR A 610 9.45 22.85 -4.05
CA THR A 610 8.00 22.99 -4.15
C THR A 610 7.32 22.26 -3.00
N TYR A 611 7.75 21.03 -2.71
CA TYR A 611 7.25 20.26 -1.56
C TYR A 611 7.47 21.01 -0.24
N LEU A 612 8.68 21.51 0.02
CA LEU A 612 9.03 22.25 1.24
C LEU A 612 8.28 23.59 1.33
N ARG A 613 8.10 24.32 0.22
CA ARG A 613 7.27 25.53 0.21
C ARG A 613 5.83 25.21 0.59
N GLU A 614 5.23 24.18 0.01
CA GLU A 614 3.83 23.83 0.29
C GLU A 614 3.66 23.29 1.72
N ILE A 615 4.59 22.48 2.23
CA ILE A 615 4.60 22.10 3.65
C ILE A 615 4.71 23.32 4.57
N SER A 616 5.58 24.27 4.24
CA SER A 616 5.76 25.50 5.04
C SER A 616 4.49 26.37 5.06
N LYS A 617 3.70 26.36 3.98
CA LYS A 617 2.41 27.07 3.91
C LYS A 617 1.36 26.37 4.77
N ILE A 618 1.28 25.05 4.70
CA ILE A 618 0.34 24.23 5.48
C ILE A 618 0.62 24.36 6.98
N THR A 619 1.90 24.32 7.37
CA THR A 619 2.31 24.49 8.78
C THR A 619 2.12 25.92 9.29
N LYS A 620 2.39 26.95 8.47
CA LYS A 620 2.12 28.36 8.85
C LYS A 620 0.64 28.68 9.04
N LEU A 621 -0.27 28.01 8.32
CA LEU A 621 -1.72 28.19 8.47
C LEU A 621 -2.23 27.68 9.83
N HIS A 622 -1.60 26.65 10.40
CA HIS A 622 -1.98 26.16 11.73
C HIS A 622 -1.48 27.06 12.86
N THR A 623 -0.31 27.67 12.75
CA THR A 623 0.23 28.62 13.76
C THR A 623 -0.48 29.97 13.83
N LYS A 624 -1.30 30.34 12.84
CA LYS A 624 -2.13 31.57 12.90
C LYS A 624 -3.53 31.35 13.46
N SER A 625 -3.89 30.10 13.73
CA SER A 625 -5.21 29.70 14.20
C SER A 625 -5.23 29.32 15.68
N SER A 626 -4.12 29.57 16.40
CA SER A 626 -3.92 29.31 17.84
C SER A 626 -3.85 30.61 18.63
#